data_AF-A0A3D8JA56-F1
#
_entry.id   AF-A0A3D8JA56-F1
#
_cell.length_a   1.000
_cell.length_b   1.000
_cell.length_c   1.000
_cell.angle_alpha   90.00
_cell.angle_beta   90.00
_cell.angle_gamma   90.00
#
_symmetry.space_group_name_H-M   'P 1'
#
loop_
_entity.id
_entity.type
_entity.pdbx_description
1 polymer ?
#
loop_
_entity_poly.entity_id
_entity_poly.type
_entity_poly.pdbx_seq_one_letter_code
_entity_poly.pdbx_strand_id
1 'polypeptide(L)'
;MEEAIFHNFISFGIVSLLIVIAPFFSKITKVPIVVIEMILGALGTYFGFFHASEVIHIFAKIGFLFLMFLCGMEVDLRGFKKLGKKFLKQAILYFIVLYTGASAIVVFFDLPKIFIAALPVMSLGMIMALIRDYGKDEPWLNLALKIGIVGELLSIGALVFINGIYSYGLTFELYKTLFVLIIFVLAIIGVFTLVKILFWWFPHFKIFIMPYDDTQNQDIRFSMMLFFGLIVIAMSLELENVLGAFLAGMIIATFFSYKHELIHKLNDIGFGFFVPLFFINVGTTLKIDIIFQNPKLLYYGSLIAFSMIFLRLLAASLAFRKYFNNLKDIILYAFSDSMPLTFLVATAALGLQLGAMNQDTYYAFLLAAIFEGVFFTIAIKLIYNFWKIKG
;
A
#
# COMPACT_ATOMS: atom_id res chain seq x y z
N MET A 1 -21.29 -10.00 29.19
CA MET A 1 -20.87 -10.58 27.90
C MET A 1 -21.78 -10.10 26.77
N GLU A 2 -23.10 -10.25 26.89
CA GLU A 2 -24.06 -9.76 25.89
C GLU A 2 -24.02 -8.25 25.65
N GLU A 3 -23.86 -7.42 26.70
CA GLU A 3 -23.72 -5.97 26.54
C GLU A 3 -22.47 -5.58 25.74
N ALA A 4 -21.32 -6.21 26.00
CA ALA A 4 -20.09 -5.95 25.25
C ALA A 4 -20.24 -6.35 23.77
N ILE A 5 -20.94 -7.46 23.50
CA ILE A 5 -21.28 -7.89 22.15
C ILE A 5 -22.19 -6.86 21.46
N PHE A 6 -23.23 -6.39 22.15
CA PHE A 6 -24.16 -5.38 21.65
C PHE A 6 -23.44 -4.07 21.28
N HIS A 7 -22.56 -3.56 22.15
CA HIS A 7 -21.76 -2.37 21.86
C HIS A 7 -20.86 -2.55 20.64
N ASN A 8 -20.21 -3.72 20.50
CA ASN A 8 -19.41 -4.01 19.31
C ASN A 8 -20.27 -3.98 18.03
N PHE A 9 -21.45 -4.61 18.03
CA PHE A 9 -22.36 -4.59 16.88
C PHE A 9 -22.89 -3.20 16.55
N ILE A 10 -23.14 -2.34 17.55
CA ILE A 10 -23.47 -0.92 17.30
C ILE A 10 -22.32 -0.24 16.56
N SER A 11 -21.08 -0.38 17.04
CA SER A 11 -19.94 0.23 16.37
C SER A 11 -19.76 -0.30 14.94
N PHE A 12 -19.96 -1.60 14.69
CA PHE A 12 -19.98 -2.15 13.32
C PHE A 12 -21.13 -1.59 12.48
N GLY A 13 -22.32 -1.40 13.04
CA GLY A 13 -23.45 -0.79 12.35
C GLY A 13 -23.16 0.65 11.93
N ILE A 14 -22.55 1.43 12.82
CA ILE A 14 -22.13 2.81 12.54
C ILE A 14 -21.04 2.85 11.48
N VAL A 15 -19.98 2.04 11.61
CA VAL A 15 -18.93 1.94 10.60
C VAL A 15 -19.51 1.54 9.25
N SER A 16 -20.43 0.58 9.20
CA SER A 16 -21.10 0.18 7.96
C SER A 16 -21.90 1.32 7.33
N LEU A 17 -22.59 2.13 8.14
CA LEU A 17 -23.25 3.34 7.66
C LEU A 17 -22.25 4.33 7.07
N LEU A 18 -21.10 4.53 7.73
CA LEU A 18 -20.03 5.41 7.24
C LEU A 18 -19.46 4.91 5.90
N ILE A 19 -19.29 3.59 5.72
CA ILE A 19 -18.88 2.99 4.44
C ILE A 19 -19.91 3.29 3.35
N VAL A 20 -21.21 3.15 3.64
CA VAL A 20 -22.28 3.41 2.66
C VAL A 20 -22.32 4.87 2.22
N ILE A 21 -22.12 5.83 3.15
CA ILE A 21 -22.16 7.26 2.79
C ILE A 21 -20.88 7.75 2.10
N ALA A 22 -19.73 7.10 2.31
CA ALA A 22 -18.44 7.55 1.80
C ALA A 22 -18.40 7.76 0.27
N PRO A 23 -18.91 6.84 -0.59
CA PRO A 23 -18.99 7.06 -2.03
C PRO A 23 -19.77 8.31 -2.43
N PHE A 24 -20.85 8.65 -1.72
CA PHE A 24 -21.66 9.84 -2.02
C PHE A 24 -20.86 11.12 -1.78
N PHE A 25 -20.21 11.22 -0.62
CA PHE A 25 -19.33 12.34 -0.30
C PHE A 25 -18.13 12.41 -1.26
N SER A 26 -17.51 11.27 -1.58
CA SER A 26 -16.43 11.20 -2.56
C SER A 26 -16.85 11.73 -3.93
N LYS A 27 -18.04 11.34 -4.42
CA LYS A 27 -18.58 11.81 -5.70
C LYS A 27 -18.87 13.32 -5.70
N ILE A 28 -19.43 13.85 -4.61
CA ILE A 28 -19.78 15.28 -4.48
C ILE A 28 -18.51 16.14 -4.39
N THR A 29 -17.58 15.76 -3.53
CA THR A 29 -16.36 16.53 -3.26
C THR A 29 -15.25 16.30 -4.29
N LYS A 30 -15.33 15.20 -5.06
CA LYS A 30 -14.29 14.69 -5.97
C LYS A 30 -12.97 14.34 -5.26
N VAL A 31 -13.02 14.14 -3.94
CA VAL A 31 -11.92 13.65 -3.12
C VAL A 31 -11.87 12.11 -3.22
N PRO A 32 -10.68 11.47 -3.25
CA PRO A 32 -10.58 10.01 -3.27
C PRO A 32 -11.36 9.36 -2.11
N ILE A 33 -12.06 8.26 -2.41
CA ILE A 33 -12.95 7.59 -1.46
C ILE A 33 -12.23 7.21 -0.16
N VAL A 34 -10.99 6.73 -0.25
CA VAL A 34 -10.14 6.36 0.89
C VAL A 34 -9.92 7.55 1.85
N VAL A 35 -9.71 8.75 1.30
CA VAL A 35 -9.55 9.96 2.12
C VAL A 35 -10.85 10.31 2.82
N ILE A 36 -12.00 10.17 2.14
CA ILE A 36 -13.31 10.38 2.73
C ILE A 36 -13.58 9.39 3.87
N GLU A 37 -13.25 8.11 3.68
CA GLU A 37 -13.37 7.07 4.72
C GLU A 37 -12.56 7.43 5.98
N MET A 38 -11.31 7.89 5.81
CA MET A 38 -10.48 8.38 6.93
C MET A 38 -11.12 9.60 7.61
N ILE A 39 -11.60 10.58 6.85
CA ILE A 39 -12.25 11.78 7.41
C ILE A 39 -13.51 11.40 8.19
N LEU A 40 -14.34 10.51 7.66
CA LEU A 40 -15.57 10.04 8.30
C LEU A 40 -15.28 9.29 9.61
N GLY A 41 -14.22 8.48 9.67
CA GLY A 41 -13.79 7.85 10.92
C GLY A 41 -13.34 8.85 11.98
N ALA A 42 -12.58 9.87 11.56
CA ALA A 42 -12.14 10.96 12.43
C ALA A 42 -13.35 11.75 12.98
N LEU A 43 -14.27 12.15 12.11
CA LEU A 43 -15.48 12.89 12.49
C LEU A 43 -16.41 12.05 13.37
N GLY A 44 -16.58 10.77 13.04
CA GLY A 44 -17.44 9.87 13.82
C GLY A 44 -16.95 9.70 15.26
N THR A 45 -15.64 9.66 15.45
CA THR A 45 -15.05 9.62 16.81
C THR A 45 -15.11 10.98 17.48
N TYR A 46 -14.84 12.07 16.74
CA TYR A 46 -14.87 13.44 17.25
C TYR A 46 -16.23 13.86 17.79
N PHE A 47 -17.31 13.54 17.07
CA PHE A 47 -18.68 13.82 17.53
C PHE A 47 -19.21 12.78 18.54
N GLY A 48 -18.40 11.79 18.91
CA GLY A 48 -18.78 10.75 19.86
C GLY A 48 -19.83 9.77 19.33
N PHE A 49 -19.97 9.61 18.01
CA PHE A 49 -20.91 8.64 17.42
C PHE A 49 -20.49 7.21 17.73
N PHE A 50 -19.19 6.90 17.71
CA PHE A 50 -18.67 5.60 18.11
C PHE A 50 -17.24 5.70 18.61
N HIS A 51 -16.81 4.68 19.36
CA HIS A 51 -15.42 4.43 19.67
C HIS A 51 -14.99 3.13 19.00
N ALA A 52 -13.80 3.14 18.39
CA ALA A 52 -13.21 1.94 17.83
C ALA A 52 -12.93 0.95 18.97
N SER A 53 -13.61 -0.20 18.92
CA SER A 53 -13.35 -1.30 19.86
C SER A 53 -12.17 -2.14 19.38
N GLU A 54 -11.62 -2.96 20.28
CA GLU A 54 -10.57 -3.92 19.95
C GLU A 54 -10.96 -4.85 18.78
N VAL A 55 -12.24 -5.24 18.72
CA VAL A 55 -12.76 -6.07 17.62
C VAL A 55 -12.70 -5.32 16.28
N ILE A 56 -13.08 -4.04 16.25
CA ILE A 56 -12.95 -3.21 15.05
C ILE A 56 -11.48 -3.07 14.65
N HIS A 57 -10.57 -2.89 15.60
CA HIS A 57 -9.13 -2.85 15.31
C HIS A 57 -8.62 -4.15 14.67
N ILE A 58 -9.09 -5.31 15.13
CA ILE A 58 -8.74 -6.61 14.54
C ILE A 58 -9.26 -6.72 13.11
N PHE A 59 -10.53 -6.38 12.88
CA PHE A 59 -11.12 -6.40 11.53
C PHE A 59 -10.45 -5.39 10.59
N ALA A 60 -10.07 -4.22 11.10
CA ALA A 60 -9.32 -3.23 10.35
C ALA A 60 -7.93 -3.75 9.98
N LYS A 61 -7.26 -4.47 10.89
CA LYS A 61 -5.98 -5.13 10.58
C LYS A 61 -6.15 -6.23 9.52
N ILE A 62 -7.22 -7.00 9.57
CA ILE A 62 -7.54 -7.96 8.50
C ILE A 62 -7.77 -7.23 7.18
N GLY A 63 -8.52 -6.13 7.17
CA GLY A 63 -8.76 -5.34 5.96
C GLY A 63 -7.50 -4.70 5.38
N PHE A 64 -6.58 -4.24 6.23
CA PHE A 64 -5.25 -3.80 5.82
C PHE A 64 -4.46 -4.92 5.14
N LEU A 65 -4.39 -6.10 5.76
CA LEU A 65 -3.70 -7.24 5.17
C LEU A 65 -4.38 -7.68 3.87
N PHE A 66 -5.72 -7.63 3.82
CA PHE A 66 -6.47 -7.97 2.63
C PHE A 66 -6.20 -7.00 1.47
N LEU A 67 -6.05 -5.71 1.75
CA LEU A 67 -5.59 -4.72 0.77
C LEU A 67 -4.22 -5.10 0.20
N MET A 68 -3.26 -5.44 1.08
CA MET A 68 -1.91 -5.86 0.66
C MET A 68 -1.93 -7.15 -0.17
N PHE A 69 -2.86 -8.06 0.13
CA PHE A 69 -3.12 -9.25 -0.66
C PHE A 69 -3.67 -8.91 -2.05
N LEU A 70 -4.63 -8.00 -2.16
CA LEU A 70 -5.14 -7.51 -3.45
C LEU A 70 -4.01 -6.84 -4.27
N CYS A 71 -3.16 -6.03 -3.64
CA CYS A 71 -1.98 -5.44 -4.30
C CYS A 71 -1.03 -6.53 -4.83
N GLY A 72 -0.76 -7.57 -4.04
CA GLY A 72 0.00 -8.73 -4.48
C GLY A 72 -0.61 -9.44 -5.69
N MET A 73 -1.94 -9.46 -5.81
CA MET A 73 -2.66 -10.04 -6.95
C MET A 73 -2.53 -9.22 -8.24
N GLU A 74 -2.24 -7.93 -8.14
CA GLU A 74 -2.06 -7.04 -9.30
C GLU A 74 -0.64 -7.12 -9.90
N VAL A 75 0.31 -7.75 -9.20
CA VAL A 75 1.70 -7.86 -9.63
C VAL A 75 1.84 -8.85 -10.79
N ASP A 76 2.06 -8.33 -12.01
CA ASP A 76 2.45 -9.16 -13.16
C ASP A 76 3.98 -9.36 -13.23
N LEU A 77 4.47 -10.40 -12.55
CA LEU A 77 5.89 -10.80 -12.61
C LEU A 77 6.36 -11.22 -14.01
N ARG A 78 5.45 -11.59 -14.94
CA ARG A 78 5.82 -12.05 -16.29
C ARG A 78 6.21 -10.87 -17.17
N GLY A 79 5.56 -9.72 -17.00
CA GLY A 79 5.87 -8.47 -17.69
C GLY A 79 7.31 -7.98 -17.44
N PHE A 80 7.82 -8.16 -16.21
CA PHE A 80 9.15 -7.68 -15.81
C PHE A 80 10.30 -8.31 -16.59
N LYS A 81 10.20 -9.60 -16.92
CA LYS A 81 11.24 -10.30 -17.69
C LYS A 81 11.44 -9.71 -19.09
N LYS A 82 10.46 -8.99 -19.61
CA LYS A 82 10.49 -8.38 -20.95
C LYS A 82 11.02 -6.94 -20.98
N LEU A 83 11.25 -6.31 -19.82
CA LEU A 83 11.62 -4.89 -19.74
C LEU A 83 13.07 -4.60 -20.15
N GLY A 84 13.91 -5.62 -20.24
CA GLY A 84 15.28 -5.52 -20.77
C GLY A 84 16.29 -4.86 -19.81
N LYS A 85 17.59 -5.05 -20.10
CA LYS A 85 18.70 -4.60 -19.23
C LYS A 85 18.75 -3.08 -19.05
N LYS A 86 18.35 -2.30 -20.07
CA LYS A 86 18.38 -0.83 -20.02
C LYS A 86 17.39 -0.28 -18.98
N PHE A 87 16.16 -0.79 -18.99
CA PHE A 87 15.14 -0.43 -18.01
C PHE A 87 15.61 -0.75 -16.59
N LEU A 88 16.16 -1.95 -16.38
CA LEU A 88 16.63 -2.39 -15.05
C LEU A 88 17.71 -1.45 -14.50
N LYS A 89 18.67 -1.01 -15.32
CA LYS A 89 19.69 -0.04 -14.90
C LYS A 89 19.07 1.30 -14.47
N GLN A 90 18.06 1.78 -15.19
CA GLN A 90 17.38 3.03 -14.86
C GLN A 90 16.54 2.88 -13.58
N ALA A 91 15.83 1.77 -13.41
CA ALA A 91 15.10 1.47 -12.18
C ALA A 91 16.04 1.39 -10.97
N ILE A 92 17.19 0.71 -11.09
CA ILE A 92 18.19 0.66 -10.03
C ILE A 92 18.70 2.08 -9.69
N LEU A 93 19.05 2.87 -10.70
CA LEU A 93 19.48 4.26 -10.49
C LEU A 93 18.40 5.09 -9.78
N TYR A 94 17.13 4.93 -10.18
CA TYR A 94 15.99 5.60 -9.57
C TYR A 94 15.89 5.29 -8.08
N PHE A 95 15.90 4.01 -7.70
CA PHE A 95 15.82 3.62 -6.29
C PHE A 95 17.06 4.00 -5.49
N ILE A 96 18.27 3.93 -6.08
CA ILE A 96 19.48 4.41 -5.41
C ILE A 96 19.33 5.89 -5.07
N VAL A 97 18.94 6.74 -6.03
CA VAL A 97 18.74 8.18 -5.79
C VAL A 97 17.66 8.42 -4.75
N LEU A 98 16.54 7.70 -4.84
CA LEU A 98 15.41 7.84 -3.94
C LEU A 98 15.78 7.51 -2.48
N TYR A 99 16.41 6.36 -2.23
CA TYR A 99 16.79 5.93 -0.87
C TYR A 99 18.00 6.69 -0.32
N THR A 100 18.98 7.06 -1.15
CA THR A 100 20.10 7.91 -0.71
C THR A 100 19.61 9.31 -0.39
N GLY A 101 18.71 9.88 -1.19
CA GLY A 101 18.07 11.16 -0.91
C GLY A 101 17.25 11.13 0.37
N ALA A 102 16.43 10.09 0.59
CA ALA A 102 15.70 9.91 1.83
C ALA A 102 16.66 9.81 3.03
N SER A 103 17.73 9.02 2.92
CA SER A 103 18.76 8.89 3.97
C SER A 103 19.46 10.23 4.24
N ALA A 104 19.76 11.02 3.20
CA ALA A 104 20.37 12.33 3.34
C ALA A 104 19.44 13.31 4.07
N ILE A 105 18.15 13.33 3.75
CA ILE A 105 17.13 14.13 4.47
C ILE A 105 17.11 13.72 5.94
N VAL A 106 17.10 12.41 6.23
CA VAL A 106 17.07 11.89 7.60
C VAL A 106 18.29 12.32 8.39
N VAL A 107 19.49 12.19 7.82
CA VAL A 107 20.75 12.60 8.50
C VAL A 107 20.82 14.12 8.65
N PHE A 108 20.44 14.89 7.64
CA PHE A 108 20.55 16.34 7.65
C PHE A 108 19.60 17.01 8.65
N PHE A 109 18.38 16.47 8.79
CA PHE A 109 17.35 17.01 9.69
C PHE A 109 17.25 16.25 11.01
N ASP A 110 18.14 15.30 11.29
CA ASP A 110 18.15 14.43 12.49
C ASP A 110 16.79 13.75 12.74
N LEU A 111 16.21 13.18 11.69
CA LEU A 111 14.90 12.53 11.76
C LEU A 111 15.02 11.07 12.24
N PRO A 112 13.93 10.49 12.79
CA PRO A 112 13.90 9.06 13.09
C PRO A 112 14.19 8.20 11.85
N LYS A 113 14.95 7.10 12.03
CA LYS A 113 15.40 6.22 10.94
C LYS A 113 14.26 5.62 10.11
N ILE A 114 13.06 5.51 10.67
CA ILE A 114 11.89 5.05 9.92
C ILE A 114 11.56 5.91 8.69
N PHE A 115 11.93 7.19 8.67
CA PHE A 115 11.77 8.06 7.51
C PHE A 115 12.58 7.57 6.28
N ILE A 116 13.63 6.78 6.48
CA ILE A 116 14.39 6.15 5.39
C ILE A 116 13.51 5.17 4.61
N ALA A 117 12.60 4.47 5.29
CA ALA A 117 11.61 3.60 4.64
C ALA A 117 10.34 4.36 4.25
N ALA A 118 9.93 5.35 5.05
CA ALA A 118 8.65 6.04 4.85
C ALA A 118 8.66 7.03 3.68
N LEU A 119 9.73 7.81 3.47
CA LEU A 119 9.76 8.77 2.35
C LEU A 119 9.76 8.09 0.97
N PRO A 120 10.49 6.98 0.75
CA PRO A 120 10.45 6.24 -0.52
C PRO A 120 9.21 5.36 -0.72
N VAL A 121 8.34 5.21 0.28
CA VAL A 121 7.27 4.19 0.27
C VAL A 121 6.37 4.32 -0.96
N MET A 122 6.03 3.22 -1.63
CA MET A 122 5.21 3.23 -2.85
C MET A 122 4.00 2.32 -2.73
N SER A 123 2.85 2.72 -3.28
CA SER A 123 1.65 1.87 -3.36
C SER A 123 0.98 1.95 -4.71
N LEU A 124 0.53 0.80 -5.21
CA LEU A 124 -0.16 0.67 -6.51
C LEU A 124 -1.59 1.21 -6.52
N GLY A 125 -2.27 1.32 -5.39
CA GLY A 125 -3.70 1.62 -5.34
C GLY A 125 -4.09 2.91 -6.07
N MET A 126 -3.37 4.01 -5.81
CA MET A 126 -3.63 5.30 -6.48
C MET A 126 -3.18 5.29 -7.94
N ILE A 127 -2.11 4.57 -8.28
CA ILE A 127 -1.64 4.44 -9.67
C ILE A 127 -2.71 3.73 -10.52
N MET A 128 -3.34 2.67 -9.99
CA MET A 128 -4.41 1.96 -10.67
C MET A 128 -5.66 2.82 -10.87
N ALA A 129 -5.99 3.66 -9.89
CA ALA A 129 -7.06 4.66 -10.04
C ALA A 129 -6.75 5.65 -11.18
N LEU A 130 -5.52 6.15 -11.26
CA LEU A 130 -5.10 7.03 -12.35
C LEU A 130 -5.11 6.32 -13.72
N ILE A 131 -4.71 5.04 -13.78
CA ILE A 131 -4.80 4.23 -15.01
C ILE A 131 -6.24 4.09 -15.50
N ARG A 132 -7.20 3.94 -14.59
CA ARG A 132 -8.62 3.90 -14.95
C ARG A 132 -9.11 5.25 -15.50
N ASP A 133 -8.63 6.36 -14.95
CA ASP A 133 -9.07 7.70 -15.32
C ASP A 133 -8.42 8.22 -16.62
N TYR A 134 -7.15 7.90 -16.86
CA TYR A 134 -6.35 8.44 -17.99
C TYR A 134 -5.97 7.39 -19.04
N GLY A 135 -6.05 6.10 -18.71
CA GLY A 135 -5.64 4.99 -19.57
C GLY A 135 -4.19 4.54 -19.34
N LYS A 136 -3.95 3.23 -19.49
CA LYS A 136 -2.64 2.57 -19.28
C LYS A 136 -1.59 2.89 -20.35
N ASP A 137 -2.01 3.48 -21.46
CA ASP A 137 -1.17 3.76 -22.63
C ASP A 137 -0.37 5.06 -22.47
N GLU A 138 -0.74 5.89 -21.50
CA GLU A 138 0.02 7.07 -21.11
C GLU A 138 1.43 6.66 -20.62
N PRO A 139 2.52 7.21 -21.20
CA PRO A 139 3.89 6.77 -20.88
C PRO A 139 4.25 6.90 -19.41
N TRP A 140 3.82 7.99 -18.75
CA TRP A 140 4.11 8.24 -17.33
C TRP A 140 3.41 7.24 -16.42
N LEU A 141 2.17 6.84 -16.73
CA LEU A 141 1.46 5.80 -15.98
C LEU A 141 2.02 4.41 -16.23
N ASN A 142 2.35 4.10 -17.48
CA ASN A 142 2.95 2.82 -17.82
C ASN A 142 4.28 2.61 -17.07
N LEU A 143 5.09 3.68 -16.96
CA LEU A 143 6.31 3.64 -16.17
C LEU A 143 6.01 3.60 -14.66
N ALA A 144 5.09 4.43 -14.16
CA ALA A 144 4.70 4.46 -12.75
C ALA A 144 4.22 3.09 -12.26
N LEU A 145 3.43 2.37 -13.05
CA LEU A 145 3.01 1.00 -12.72
C LEU A 145 4.22 0.05 -12.58
N LYS A 146 5.14 0.08 -13.55
CA LYS A 146 6.32 -0.81 -13.55
C LYS A 146 7.28 -0.49 -12.41
N ILE A 147 7.51 0.79 -12.13
CA ILE A 147 8.38 1.19 -11.01
C ILE A 147 7.67 0.95 -9.69
N GLY A 148 6.38 1.29 -9.58
CA GLY A 148 5.56 1.09 -8.40
C GLY A 148 5.51 -0.36 -7.94
N ILE A 149 5.39 -1.34 -8.84
CA ILE A 149 5.44 -2.77 -8.46
C ILE A 149 6.77 -3.13 -7.78
N VAL A 150 7.90 -2.68 -8.33
CA VAL A 150 9.23 -2.92 -7.74
C VAL A 150 9.39 -2.12 -6.45
N GLY A 151 8.90 -0.90 -6.44
CA GLY A 151 8.97 0.02 -5.31
C GLY A 151 8.17 -0.45 -4.12
N GLU A 152 6.99 -1.04 -4.33
CA GLU A 152 6.16 -1.61 -3.28
C GLU A 152 6.87 -2.81 -2.62
N LEU A 153 7.46 -3.70 -3.41
CA LEU A 153 8.31 -4.79 -2.90
C LEU A 153 9.52 -4.28 -2.11
N LEU A 154 10.23 -3.27 -2.63
CA LEU A 154 11.35 -2.65 -1.95
C LEU A 154 10.91 -1.95 -0.66
N SER A 155 9.74 -1.34 -0.65
CA SER A 155 9.16 -0.66 0.51
C SER A 155 8.81 -1.66 1.62
N ILE A 156 8.22 -2.82 1.28
CA ILE A 156 8.00 -3.91 2.25
C ILE A 156 9.34 -4.37 2.82
N GLY A 157 10.35 -4.59 1.97
CA GLY A 157 11.70 -4.98 2.42
C GLY A 157 12.36 -3.93 3.33
N ALA A 158 12.20 -2.64 3.00
CA ALA A 158 12.72 -1.54 3.79
C ALA A 158 12.04 -1.45 5.17
N LEU A 159 10.73 -1.69 5.24
CA LEU A 159 10.00 -1.74 6.51
C LEU A 159 10.46 -2.92 7.38
N VAL A 160 10.61 -4.12 6.81
CA VAL A 160 11.15 -5.28 7.54
C VAL A 160 12.54 -4.97 8.09
N PHE A 161 13.40 -4.34 7.28
CA PHE A 161 14.75 -3.95 7.69
C PHE A 161 14.72 -2.91 8.84
N ILE A 162 13.91 -1.86 8.72
CA ILE A 162 13.74 -0.85 9.77
C ILE A 162 13.17 -1.46 11.05
N ASN A 163 12.14 -2.31 10.94
CA ASN A 163 11.58 -3.00 12.09
C ASN A 163 12.66 -3.81 12.81
N GLY A 164 13.46 -4.59 12.08
CA GLY A 164 14.59 -5.33 12.66
C GLY A 164 15.57 -4.42 13.42
N ILE A 165 15.87 -3.23 12.89
CA ILE A 165 16.74 -2.25 13.57
C ILE A 165 16.11 -1.75 14.88
N TYR A 166 14.82 -1.43 14.89
CA TYR A 166 14.16 -0.91 16.10
C TYR A 166 13.92 -2.01 17.16
N SER A 167 13.61 -3.22 16.72
CA SER A 167 13.32 -4.35 17.61
C SER A 167 14.59 -4.96 18.21
N TYR A 168 15.67 -5.05 17.43
CA TYR A 168 16.87 -5.79 17.83
C TYR A 168 18.17 -4.97 17.82
N GLY A 169 18.16 -3.73 17.31
CA GLY A 169 19.38 -2.93 17.09
C GLY A 169 20.26 -3.46 15.96
N LEU A 170 21.49 -2.94 15.84
CA LEU A 170 22.51 -3.45 14.90
C LEU A 170 23.24 -4.66 15.49
N THR A 171 22.48 -5.68 15.87
CA THR A 171 23.00 -6.89 16.53
C THR A 171 22.96 -8.10 15.59
N PHE A 172 23.50 -9.23 16.04
CA PHE A 172 23.43 -10.50 15.30
C PHE A 172 21.97 -10.93 14.99
N GLU A 173 21.00 -10.57 15.83
CA GLU A 173 19.59 -10.86 15.62
C GLU A 173 19.00 -10.13 14.40
N LEU A 174 19.48 -8.93 14.05
CA LEU A 174 19.11 -8.27 12.80
C LEU A 174 19.59 -9.08 11.59
N TYR A 175 20.85 -9.53 11.60
CA TYR A 175 21.39 -10.37 10.52
C TYR A 175 20.63 -11.68 10.38
N LYS A 176 20.25 -12.29 11.50
CA LYS A 176 19.41 -13.48 11.53
C LYS A 176 18.02 -13.20 10.94
N THR A 177 17.38 -12.08 11.30
CA THR A 177 16.08 -11.66 10.74
C THR A 177 16.16 -11.46 9.22
N LEU A 178 17.22 -10.80 8.74
CA LEU A 178 17.44 -10.61 7.29
C LEU A 178 17.76 -11.91 6.58
N PHE A 179 18.49 -12.81 7.23
CA PHE A 179 18.76 -14.14 6.70
C PHE A 179 17.47 -14.98 6.62
N VAL A 180 16.60 -14.92 7.64
CA VAL A 180 15.26 -15.53 7.64
C VAL A 180 14.40 -14.94 6.53
N LEU A 181 14.43 -13.62 6.32
CA LEU A 181 13.73 -12.98 5.20
C LEU A 181 14.24 -13.52 3.85
N ILE A 182 15.55 -13.62 3.65
CA ILE A 182 16.14 -14.16 2.43
C ILE A 182 15.71 -15.62 2.23
N ILE A 183 15.81 -16.45 3.28
CA ILE A 183 15.35 -17.85 3.23
C ILE A 183 13.87 -17.92 2.91
N PHE A 184 13.04 -17.08 3.53
CA PHE A 184 11.61 -17.06 3.30
C PHE A 184 11.28 -16.70 1.84
N VAL A 185 11.93 -15.67 1.29
CA VAL A 185 11.78 -15.30 -0.13
C VAL A 185 12.26 -16.45 -1.04
N LEU A 186 13.42 -17.07 -0.73
CA LEU A 186 13.94 -18.21 -1.50
C LEU A 186 13.03 -19.44 -1.39
N ALA A 187 12.47 -19.71 -0.21
CA ALA A 187 11.54 -20.80 0.02
C ALA A 187 10.24 -20.56 -0.76
N ILE A 188 9.73 -19.33 -0.77
CA ILE A 188 8.58 -18.96 -1.60
C ILE A 188 8.93 -19.17 -3.08
N ILE A 189 10.08 -18.70 -3.59
CA ILE A 189 10.52 -18.98 -4.96
C ILE A 189 10.63 -20.49 -5.24
N GLY A 190 11.11 -21.26 -4.26
CA GLY A 190 11.17 -22.72 -4.30
C GLY A 190 9.77 -23.34 -4.43
N VAL A 191 8.83 -22.94 -3.58
CA VAL A 191 7.42 -23.33 -3.65
C VAL A 191 6.82 -22.92 -4.99
N PHE A 192 7.09 -21.72 -5.49
CA PHE A 192 6.68 -21.29 -6.83
C PHE A 192 7.23 -22.23 -7.92
N THR A 193 8.46 -22.71 -7.77
CA THR A 193 9.06 -23.62 -8.75
C THR A 193 8.44 -25.02 -8.64
N LEU A 194 8.28 -25.53 -7.42
CA LEU A 194 7.67 -26.83 -7.15
C LEU A 194 6.21 -26.88 -7.61
N VAL A 195 5.40 -25.86 -7.31
CA VAL A 195 4.00 -25.79 -7.74
C VAL A 195 3.91 -25.70 -9.27
N LYS A 196 4.84 -25.01 -9.95
CA LYS A 196 4.90 -25.02 -11.42
C LYS A 196 5.17 -26.42 -11.96
N ILE A 197 6.13 -27.15 -11.39
CA ILE A 197 6.46 -28.52 -11.78
C ILE A 197 5.27 -29.44 -11.51
N LEU A 198 4.64 -29.32 -10.34
CA LEU A 198 3.47 -30.10 -9.95
C LEU A 198 2.30 -29.88 -10.90
N PHE A 199 1.98 -28.63 -11.24
CA PHE A 199 0.93 -28.33 -12.22
C PHE A 199 1.30 -28.72 -13.66
N TRP A 200 2.59 -28.83 -13.97
CA TRP A 200 3.05 -29.38 -15.24
C TRP A 200 2.86 -30.90 -15.30
N TRP A 201 3.14 -31.64 -14.21
CA TRP A 201 2.95 -33.09 -14.13
C TRP A 201 1.49 -33.51 -13.93
N PHE A 202 0.74 -32.73 -13.15
CA PHE A 202 -0.65 -32.99 -12.78
C PHE A 202 -1.55 -31.80 -13.16
N PRO A 203 -1.78 -31.55 -14.46
CA PRO A 203 -2.59 -30.42 -14.91
C PRO A 203 -4.03 -30.48 -14.39
N HIS A 204 -4.57 -31.68 -14.15
CA HIS A 204 -5.90 -31.86 -13.55
C HIS A 204 -5.96 -31.45 -12.06
N PHE A 205 -4.86 -31.51 -11.31
CA PHE A 205 -4.82 -31.11 -9.91
C PHE A 205 -5.06 -29.61 -9.73
N LYS A 206 -4.60 -28.81 -10.69
CA LYS A 206 -4.87 -27.37 -10.74
C LYS A 206 -6.37 -27.08 -10.86
N ILE A 207 -7.07 -27.87 -11.68
CA ILE A 207 -8.52 -27.77 -11.92
C ILE A 207 -9.29 -28.37 -10.73
N PHE A 208 -8.71 -29.31 -9.99
CA PHE A 208 -9.31 -29.82 -8.76
C PHE A 208 -9.31 -28.77 -7.64
N ILE A 209 -8.23 -27.99 -7.49
CA ILE A 209 -8.13 -26.93 -6.49
C ILE A 209 -8.98 -25.70 -6.88
N MET A 210 -8.96 -25.33 -8.16
CA MET A 210 -9.77 -24.23 -8.71
C MET A 210 -10.43 -24.66 -10.04
N PRO A 211 -11.61 -25.30 -9.97
CA PRO A 211 -12.37 -25.74 -11.14
C PRO A 211 -12.75 -24.58 -12.05
N TYR A 212 -12.92 -24.79 -13.35
CA TYR A 212 -13.29 -23.71 -14.28
C TYR A 212 -14.67 -23.12 -13.96
N ASP A 213 -15.69 -23.98 -13.83
CA ASP A 213 -17.00 -23.63 -13.31
C ASP A 213 -17.07 -23.97 -11.83
N ASP A 214 -17.09 -22.93 -11.00
CA ASP A 214 -17.09 -23.05 -9.55
C ASP A 214 -18.36 -22.42 -8.98
N THR A 215 -19.33 -23.26 -8.65
CA THR A 215 -20.59 -22.85 -8.02
C THR A 215 -20.48 -22.70 -6.51
N GLN A 216 -19.35 -23.11 -5.91
CA GLN A 216 -19.17 -23.18 -4.46
C GLN A 216 -18.13 -22.18 -3.92
N ASN A 217 -17.61 -21.31 -4.80
CA ASN A 217 -16.57 -20.32 -4.49
C ASN A 217 -15.33 -20.96 -3.85
N GLN A 218 -14.94 -22.14 -4.32
CA GLN A 218 -13.68 -22.81 -3.98
C GLN A 218 -12.47 -21.90 -4.26
N ASP A 219 -12.54 -21.12 -5.33
CA ASP A 219 -11.55 -20.10 -5.70
C ASP A 219 -11.28 -19.10 -4.55
N ILE A 220 -12.34 -18.54 -3.95
CA ILE A 220 -12.26 -17.66 -2.79
C ILE A 220 -11.76 -18.43 -1.56
N ARG A 221 -12.31 -19.62 -1.28
CA ARG A 221 -11.93 -20.40 -0.08
C ARG A 221 -10.45 -20.73 -0.07
N PHE A 222 -9.92 -21.19 -1.19
CA PHE A 222 -8.49 -21.46 -1.34
C PHE A 222 -7.65 -20.20 -1.23
N SER A 223 -8.12 -19.09 -1.81
CA SER A 223 -7.44 -17.79 -1.69
C SER A 223 -7.37 -17.32 -0.23
N MET A 224 -8.45 -17.47 0.55
CA MET A 224 -8.47 -17.14 1.98
C MET A 224 -7.57 -18.06 2.80
N MET A 225 -7.54 -19.36 2.48
CA MET A 225 -6.62 -20.32 3.10
C MET A 225 -5.16 -19.90 2.87
N LEU A 226 -4.78 -19.55 1.64
CA LEU A 226 -3.44 -19.06 1.34
C LEU A 226 -3.13 -17.74 2.04
N PHE A 227 -4.08 -16.81 2.01
CA PHE A 227 -3.97 -15.51 2.65
C PHE A 227 -3.65 -15.62 4.14
N PHE A 228 -4.50 -16.30 4.92
CA PHE A 228 -4.26 -16.48 6.35
C PHE A 228 -3.07 -17.40 6.63
N GLY A 229 -2.90 -18.48 5.85
CA GLY A 229 -1.79 -19.41 6.02
C GLY A 229 -0.42 -18.74 5.89
N LEU A 230 -0.23 -17.90 4.87
CA LEU A 230 1.03 -17.18 4.69
C LEU A 230 1.23 -16.04 5.70
N ILE A 231 0.17 -15.40 6.17
CA ILE A 231 0.27 -14.45 7.29
C ILE A 231 0.77 -15.18 8.55
N VAL A 232 0.20 -16.34 8.89
CA VAL A 232 0.62 -17.13 10.06
C VAL A 232 2.06 -17.60 9.93
N ILE A 233 2.48 -18.05 8.73
CA ILE A 233 3.87 -18.43 8.49
C ILE A 233 4.80 -17.22 8.66
N ALA A 234 4.46 -16.06 8.09
CA ALA A 234 5.26 -14.84 8.25
C ALA A 234 5.38 -14.45 9.74
N MET A 235 4.27 -14.45 10.48
CA MET A 235 4.25 -14.17 11.92
C MET A 235 5.11 -15.15 12.72
N SER A 236 5.05 -16.45 12.38
CA SER A 236 5.82 -17.50 13.07
C SER A 236 7.33 -17.39 12.81
N LEU A 237 7.72 -16.73 11.71
CA LEU A 237 9.10 -16.42 11.36
C LEU A 237 9.54 -15.03 11.86
N GLU A 238 8.71 -14.36 12.67
CA GLU A 238 8.92 -12.98 13.13
C GLU A 238 9.09 -11.97 11.98
N LEU A 239 8.48 -12.28 10.83
CA LEU A 239 8.42 -11.39 9.67
C LEU A 239 7.12 -10.58 9.67
N GLU A 240 7.13 -9.47 8.93
CA GLU A 240 5.96 -8.61 8.76
C GLU A 240 4.78 -9.35 8.14
N ASN A 241 3.61 -9.25 8.77
CA ASN A 241 2.35 -9.86 8.31
C ASN A 241 1.98 -9.43 6.88
N VAL A 242 2.31 -8.18 6.54
CA VAL A 242 2.09 -7.56 5.22
C VAL A 242 2.77 -8.37 4.12
N LEU A 243 4.00 -8.84 4.39
CA LEU A 243 4.75 -9.64 3.44
C LEU A 243 4.03 -10.97 3.15
N GLY A 244 3.53 -11.65 4.18
CA GLY A 244 2.75 -12.88 4.02
C GLY A 244 1.50 -12.68 3.18
N ALA A 245 0.72 -11.62 3.46
CA ALA A 245 -0.46 -11.26 2.69
C ALA A 245 -0.15 -10.96 1.22
N PHE A 246 0.86 -10.12 0.97
CA PHE A 246 1.28 -9.73 -0.38
C PHE A 246 1.77 -10.94 -1.20
N LEU A 247 2.57 -11.83 -0.59
CA LEU A 247 3.03 -13.05 -1.25
C LEU A 247 1.89 -14.00 -1.62
N ALA A 248 0.87 -14.11 -0.76
CA ALA A 248 -0.33 -14.90 -1.08
C ALA A 248 -1.01 -14.37 -2.34
N GLY A 249 -1.12 -13.05 -2.48
CA GLY A 249 -1.68 -12.40 -3.67
C GLY A 249 -0.88 -12.71 -4.92
N MET A 250 0.45 -12.60 -4.83
CA MET A 250 1.35 -12.90 -5.96
C MET A 250 1.26 -14.37 -6.40
N ILE A 251 1.09 -15.31 -5.46
CA ILE A 251 0.87 -16.73 -5.78
C ILE A 251 -0.42 -16.88 -6.57
N ILE A 252 -1.52 -16.28 -6.11
CA ILE A 252 -2.81 -16.33 -6.83
C ILE A 252 -2.66 -15.76 -8.24
N ALA A 253 -2.10 -14.56 -8.39
CA ALA A 253 -1.91 -13.92 -9.69
C ALA A 253 -1.07 -14.75 -10.66
N THR A 254 0.00 -15.37 -10.15
CA THR A 254 0.95 -16.09 -11.00
C THR A 254 0.39 -17.42 -11.51
N PHE A 255 -0.30 -18.16 -10.64
CA PHE A 255 -0.73 -19.54 -10.92
C PHE A 255 -2.15 -19.64 -11.43
N PHE A 256 -3.02 -18.74 -10.98
CA PHE A 256 -4.44 -18.74 -11.27
C PHE A 256 -4.86 -17.57 -12.15
N SER A 257 -3.94 -17.08 -12.99
CA SER A 257 -4.16 -15.97 -13.93
C SER A 257 -5.32 -16.17 -14.92
N TYR A 258 -5.80 -17.40 -15.10
CA TYR A 258 -6.95 -17.73 -15.96
C TYR A 258 -8.30 -17.46 -15.27
N LYS A 259 -8.31 -17.28 -13.94
CA LYS A 259 -9.49 -16.96 -13.14
C LYS A 259 -9.68 -15.45 -13.05
N HIS A 260 -10.01 -14.82 -14.17
CA HIS A 260 -10.22 -13.37 -14.21
C HIS A 260 -11.32 -12.92 -13.24
N GLU A 261 -12.39 -13.71 -13.09
CA GLU A 261 -13.48 -13.42 -12.15
C GLU A 261 -13.06 -13.46 -10.68
N LEU A 262 -12.07 -14.29 -10.30
CA LEU A 262 -11.61 -14.37 -8.92
C LEU A 262 -11.05 -13.03 -8.44
N ILE A 263 -10.32 -12.32 -9.31
CA ILE A 263 -9.80 -10.99 -9.01
C ILE A 263 -10.96 -10.02 -8.73
N HIS A 264 -12.02 -10.05 -9.55
CA HIS A 264 -13.20 -9.23 -9.33
C HIS A 264 -13.91 -9.58 -8.02
N LYS A 265 -14.19 -10.87 -7.77
CA LYS A 265 -14.83 -11.33 -6.53
C LYS A 265 -14.05 -10.90 -5.27
N LEU A 266 -12.73 -11.05 -5.27
CA LEU A 266 -11.89 -10.66 -4.14
C LEU A 266 -11.82 -9.13 -4.00
N ASN A 267 -11.76 -8.39 -5.10
CA ASN A 267 -11.86 -6.93 -5.07
C ASN A 267 -13.19 -6.47 -4.48
N ASP A 268 -14.32 -7.11 -4.83
CA ASP A 268 -15.64 -6.78 -4.30
C ASP A 268 -15.71 -7.02 -2.79
N ILE A 269 -15.15 -8.14 -2.30
CA ILE A 269 -15.05 -8.43 -0.86
C ILE A 269 -14.17 -7.39 -0.14
N GLY A 270 -13.00 -7.08 -0.72
CA GLY A 270 -12.04 -6.17 -0.12
C GLY A 270 -12.51 -4.73 -0.10
N PHE A 271 -12.67 -4.14 -1.28
CA PHE A 271 -13.07 -2.74 -1.45
C PHE A 271 -14.53 -2.48 -1.08
N GLY A 272 -15.39 -3.51 -1.04
CA GLY A 272 -16.77 -3.35 -0.59
C GLY A 272 -16.92 -3.21 0.93
N PHE A 273 -16.01 -3.76 1.73
CA PHE A 273 -16.18 -3.74 3.20
C PHE A 273 -14.87 -3.67 3.99
N PHE A 274 -13.96 -4.62 3.80
CA PHE A 274 -12.78 -4.76 4.66
C PHE A 274 -11.80 -3.58 4.55
N VAL A 275 -11.54 -3.12 3.33
CA VAL A 275 -10.63 -2.01 3.06
C VAL A 275 -11.22 -0.68 3.54
N PRO A 276 -12.50 -0.33 3.27
CA PRO A 276 -13.15 0.83 3.88
C PRO A 276 -13.13 0.82 5.41
N LEU A 277 -13.39 -0.33 6.03
CA LEU A 277 -13.35 -0.49 7.49
C LEU A 277 -11.95 -0.17 8.04
N PHE A 278 -10.89 -0.62 7.36
CA PHE A 278 -9.52 -0.25 7.71
C PHE A 278 -9.30 1.26 7.69
N PHE A 279 -9.71 1.97 6.64
CA PHE A 279 -9.49 3.41 6.53
C PHE A 279 -10.33 4.23 7.52
N ILE A 280 -11.58 3.84 7.77
CA ILE A 280 -12.39 4.43 8.83
C ILE A 280 -11.72 4.24 10.18
N ASN A 281 -11.22 3.03 10.47
CA ASN A 281 -10.50 2.76 11.71
C ASN A 281 -9.22 3.61 11.85
N VAL A 282 -8.44 3.79 10.78
CA VAL A 282 -7.32 4.75 10.78
C VAL A 282 -7.82 6.15 11.06
N GLY A 283 -8.94 6.56 10.48
CA GLY A 283 -9.60 7.83 10.76
C GLY A 283 -9.85 8.04 12.25
N THR A 284 -10.27 7.01 12.99
CA THR A 284 -10.55 7.11 14.43
C THR A 284 -9.33 7.44 15.29
N THR A 285 -8.11 7.19 14.79
CA THR A 285 -6.88 7.53 15.52
C THR A 285 -6.52 9.00 15.39
N LEU A 286 -7.03 9.69 14.35
CA LEU A 286 -6.87 11.13 14.11
C LEU A 286 -7.74 11.93 15.08
N LYS A 287 -7.12 12.44 16.14
CA LYS A 287 -7.79 13.33 17.09
C LYS A 287 -7.86 14.73 16.51
N ILE A 288 -9.04 15.09 15.99
CA ILE A 288 -9.31 16.39 15.38
C ILE A 288 -8.96 17.55 16.31
N ASP A 289 -9.24 17.44 17.61
CA ASP A 289 -8.86 18.46 18.61
C ASP A 289 -7.36 18.76 18.62
N ILE A 290 -6.52 17.72 18.53
CA ILE A 290 -5.06 17.87 18.54
C ILE A 290 -4.60 18.57 17.25
N ILE A 291 -5.23 18.27 16.11
CA ILE A 291 -4.91 18.90 14.83
C ILE A 291 -5.23 20.40 14.88
N PHE A 292 -6.37 20.79 15.47
CA PHE A 292 -6.71 22.20 15.64
C PHE A 292 -5.83 22.93 16.66
N GLN A 293 -5.45 22.26 17.75
CA GLN A 293 -4.58 22.84 18.77
C GLN A 293 -3.12 22.97 18.31
N ASN A 294 -2.67 22.10 17.40
CA ASN A 294 -1.31 22.08 16.89
C ASN A 294 -1.27 22.22 15.36
N PRO A 295 -1.49 23.43 14.81
CA PRO A 295 -1.48 23.66 13.36
C PRO A 295 -0.11 23.37 12.72
N LYS A 296 0.97 23.24 13.51
CA LYS A 296 2.27 22.81 12.99
C LYS A 296 2.22 21.39 12.42
N LEU A 297 1.27 20.55 12.83
CA LEU A 297 1.08 19.22 12.26
C LEU A 297 0.75 19.28 10.76
N LEU A 298 -0.04 20.27 10.33
CA LEU A 298 -0.32 20.50 8.91
C LEU A 298 0.96 20.92 8.16
N TYR A 299 1.77 21.79 8.76
CA TYR A 299 3.06 22.19 8.19
C TYR A 299 4.01 20.99 8.04
N TYR A 300 4.16 20.16 9.06
CA TYR A 300 4.99 18.96 8.99
C TYR A 300 4.45 17.94 7.99
N GLY A 301 3.14 17.72 7.94
CA GLY A 301 2.52 16.85 6.94
C GLY A 301 2.76 17.35 5.51
N SER A 302 2.61 18.66 5.27
CA SER A 302 2.97 19.26 3.98
C SER A 302 4.46 19.11 3.67
N LEU A 303 5.35 19.30 4.66
CA LEU A 303 6.79 19.14 4.46
C LEU A 303 7.15 17.69 4.08
N ILE A 304 6.54 16.69 4.72
CA ILE A 304 6.69 15.28 4.37
C ILE A 304 6.24 15.06 2.92
N ALA A 305 5.03 15.52 2.57
CA ALA A 305 4.49 15.36 1.22
C ALA A 305 5.38 16.03 0.15
N PHE A 306 5.84 17.25 0.41
CA PHE A 306 6.74 17.97 -0.48
C PHE A 306 8.13 17.30 -0.58
N SER A 307 8.63 16.73 0.51
CA SER A 307 9.87 15.95 0.48
C SER A 307 9.72 14.69 -0.37
N MET A 308 8.58 14.01 -0.27
CA MET A 308 8.28 12.80 -1.03
C MET A 308 8.22 13.07 -2.53
N ILE A 309 7.50 14.11 -2.97
CA ILE A 309 7.46 14.52 -4.38
C ILE A 309 8.80 15.06 -4.86
N PHE A 310 9.52 15.82 -4.04
CA PHE A 310 10.85 16.33 -4.40
C PHE A 310 11.83 15.20 -4.70
N LEU A 311 11.91 14.19 -3.82
CA LEU A 311 12.77 13.04 -4.02
C LEU A 311 12.44 12.29 -5.31
N ARG A 312 11.15 12.13 -5.63
CA ARG A 312 10.70 11.43 -6.85
C ARG A 312 10.95 12.25 -8.10
N LEU A 313 10.78 13.57 -8.05
CA LEU A 313 11.15 14.47 -9.15
C LEU A 313 12.66 14.40 -9.41
N LEU A 314 13.49 14.41 -8.36
CA LEU A 314 14.94 14.28 -8.47
C LEU A 314 15.33 12.92 -9.07
N ALA A 315 14.82 11.83 -8.50
CA ALA A 315 15.11 10.48 -8.95
C ALA A 315 14.63 10.24 -10.39
N ALA A 316 13.42 10.66 -10.74
CA ALA A 316 12.88 10.52 -12.10
C ALA A 316 13.65 11.36 -13.12
N SER A 317 14.07 12.58 -12.74
CA SER A 317 14.87 13.44 -13.61
C SER A 317 16.26 12.86 -13.89
N LEU A 318 16.86 12.15 -12.93
CA LEU A 318 18.17 11.51 -13.13
C LEU A 318 18.06 10.18 -13.87
N ALA A 319 17.05 9.36 -13.55
CA ALA A 319 16.91 8.01 -14.11
C ALA A 319 16.19 7.95 -15.47
N PHE A 320 15.15 8.79 -15.65
CA PHE A 320 14.16 8.63 -16.73
C PHE A 320 14.08 9.84 -17.68
N ARG A 321 14.97 10.84 -17.57
CA ARG A 321 14.97 11.99 -18.49
C ARG A 321 15.06 11.61 -19.97
N LYS A 322 15.87 10.59 -20.31
CA LYS A 322 15.98 10.06 -21.68
C LYS A 322 14.80 9.17 -22.10
N TYR A 323 13.97 8.74 -21.14
CA TYR A 323 12.80 7.91 -21.42
C TYR A 323 11.61 8.77 -21.82
N PHE A 324 11.36 9.85 -21.08
CA PHE A 324 10.17 10.70 -21.28
C PHE A 324 10.30 11.76 -22.37
N ASN A 325 11.53 12.18 -22.73
CA ASN A 325 11.82 13.25 -23.70
C ASN A 325 11.17 14.63 -23.43
N ASN A 326 10.24 14.74 -22.49
CA ASN A 326 9.57 15.97 -22.08
C ASN A 326 9.55 16.08 -20.54
N LEU A 327 9.41 17.31 -20.02
CA LEU A 327 9.28 17.56 -18.59
C LEU A 327 7.89 17.19 -18.04
N LYS A 328 6.86 17.17 -18.90
CA LYS A 328 5.48 16.83 -18.52
C LYS A 328 5.42 15.50 -17.81
N ASP A 329 5.95 14.47 -18.48
CA ASP A 329 5.76 13.09 -18.12
C ASP A 329 6.64 12.75 -16.93
N ILE A 330 7.78 13.43 -16.76
CA ILE A 330 8.58 13.37 -15.53
C ILE A 330 7.79 13.91 -14.35
N ILE A 331 7.15 15.08 -14.51
CA ILE A 331 6.36 15.71 -13.43
C ILE A 331 5.14 14.83 -13.10
N LEU A 332 4.37 14.44 -14.11
CA LEU A 332 3.20 13.57 -13.93
C LEU A 332 3.58 12.22 -13.32
N TYR A 333 4.67 11.60 -13.79
CA TYR A 333 5.22 10.39 -13.20
C TYR A 333 5.52 10.60 -11.70
N ALA A 334 6.26 11.66 -11.37
CA ALA A 334 6.66 11.91 -9.99
C ALA A 334 5.44 12.12 -9.08
N PHE A 335 4.44 12.90 -9.51
CA PHE A 335 3.19 13.06 -8.75
C PHE A 335 2.47 11.73 -8.55
N SER A 336 2.39 10.90 -9.58
CA SER A 336 1.71 9.60 -9.52
C SER A 336 2.35 8.65 -8.53
N ASP A 337 3.69 8.64 -8.51
CA ASP A 337 4.48 7.76 -7.65
C ASP A 337 4.55 8.29 -6.20
N SER A 338 4.16 9.55 -5.97
CA SER A 338 4.17 10.25 -4.66
C SER A 338 2.85 10.14 -3.90
N MET A 339 1.97 9.21 -4.27
CA MET A 339 0.66 9.05 -3.63
C MET A 339 0.46 7.66 -3.00
N PRO A 340 1.39 7.19 -2.14
CA PRO A 340 1.29 5.87 -1.53
C PRO A 340 0.30 5.82 -0.36
N LEU A 341 -0.72 6.71 -0.33
CA LEU A 341 -1.71 6.95 0.74
C LEU A 341 -1.87 5.78 1.72
N THR A 342 -2.25 4.62 1.20
CA THR A 342 -2.56 3.40 1.97
C THR A 342 -1.35 2.84 2.71
N PHE A 343 -0.19 2.80 2.07
CA PHE A 343 1.03 2.24 2.62
C PHE A 343 1.81 3.23 3.48
N LEU A 344 1.69 4.54 3.21
CA LEU A 344 2.23 5.58 4.08
C LEU A 344 1.55 5.58 5.46
N VAL A 345 0.22 5.47 5.46
CA VAL A 345 -0.59 5.30 6.68
C VAL A 345 -0.15 4.06 7.47
N ALA A 346 0.03 2.93 6.79
CA ALA A 346 0.47 1.70 7.43
C ALA A 346 1.89 1.80 7.99
N THR A 347 2.80 2.44 7.26
CA THR A 347 4.17 2.72 7.72
C THR A 347 4.16 3.59 8.98
N ALA A 348 3.29 4.60 9.02
CA ALA A 348 3.15 5.46 10.19
C ALA A 348 2.61 4.69 11.41
N ALA A 349 1.60 3.84 11.20
CA ALA A 349 1.04 3.00 12.26
C ALA A 349 2.08 2.01 12.83
N LEU A 350 2.86 1.37 11.96
CA LEU A 350 3.98 0.53 12.37
C LEU A 350 5.01 1.34 13.16
N GLY A 351 5.35 2.53 12.66
CA GLY A 351 6.28 3.44 13.33
C GLY A 351 5.87 3.82 14.74
N LEU A 352 4.59 4.11 14.94
CA LEU A 352 4.03 4.39 16.26
C LEU A 352 4.10 3.15 17.17
N GLN A 353 3.74 1.97 16.65
CA GLN A 353 3.77 0.72 17.39
C GLN A 353 5.18 0.34 17.87
N LEU A 354 6.20 0.57 17.04
CA LEU A 354 7.60 0.29 17.35
C LEU A 354 8.26 1.36 18.25
N GLY A 355 7.54 2.44 18.58
CA GLY A 355 8.13 3.62 19.24
C GLY A 355 9.13 4.38 18.36
N ALA A 356 9.18 4.10 17.06
CA ALA A 356 10.00 4.79 16.08
C ALA A 356 9.44 6.18 15.71
N MET A 357 8.14 6.39 15.92
CA MET A 357 7.45 7.67 15.77
C MET A 357 6.72 8.02 17.07
N ASN A 358 6.70 9.31 17.40
CA ASN A 358 5.77 9.84 18.40
C ASN A 358 4.41 10.15 17.77
N GLN A 359 3.43 10.49 18.62
CA GLN A 359 2.06 10.77 18.18
C GLN A 359 1.99 11.92 17.15
N ASP A 360 2.77 12.97 17.34
CA ASP A 360 2.80 14.14 16.44
C ASP A 360 3.34 13.77 15.06
N THR A 361 4.42 13.01 15.00
CA THR A 361 4.97 12.49 13.74
C THR A 361 3.96 11.58 13.04
N TYR A 362 3.32 10.67 13.79
CA TYR A 362 2.27 9.81 13.26
C TYR A 362 1.15 10.64 12.60
N TYR A 363 0.65 11.67 13.28
CA TYR A 363 -0.38 12.56 12.71
C TYR A 363 0.12 13.35 11.51
N ALA A 364 1.36 13.84 11.51
CA ALA A 364 1.94 14.50 10.35
C ALA A 364 1.97 13.56 9.13
N PHE A 365 2.31 12.28 9.31
CA PHE A 365 2.27 11.28 8.23
C PHE A 365 0.85 11.01 7.72
N LEU A 366 -0.14 10.88 8.60
CA LEU A 366 -1.53 10.70 8.17
C LEU A 366 -2.06 11.92 7.40
N LEU A 367 -1.72 13.13 7.86
CA LEU A 367 -2.04 14.38 7.17
C LEU A 367 -1.32 14.49 5.83
N ALA A 368 -0.05 14.07 5.76
CA ALA A 368 0.68 13.97 4.49
C ALA A 368 -0.03 13.03 3.53
N ALA A 369 -0.41 11.84 3.97
CA ALA A 369 -1.10 10.85 3.15
C ALA A 369 -2.42 11.42 2.57
N ILE A 370 -3.24 12.04 3.42
CA ILE A 370 -4.48 12.74 3.01
C ILE A 370 -4.16 13.86 2.00
N PHE A 371 -3.17 14.70 2.30
CA PHE A 371 -2.79 15.83 1.48
C PHE A 371 -2.32 15.37 0.09
N GLU A 372 -1.45 14.37 0.00
CA GLU A 372 -0.98 13.79 -1.26
C GLU A 372 -2.15 13.23 -2.07
N GLY A 373 -3.00 12.41 -1.44
CA GLY A 373 -4.16 11.80 -2.10
C GLY A 373 -5.09 12.84 -2.75
N VAL A 374 -5.29 14.00 -2.12
CA VAL A 374 -6.15 15.06 -2.67
C VAL A 374 -5.38 15.96 -3.62
N PHE A 375 -4.31 16.59 -3.13
CA PHE A 375 -3.60 17.65 -3.84
C PHE A 375 -2.86 17.11 -5.06
N PHE A 376 -2.20 15.95 -4.97
CA PHE A 376 -1.46 15.41 -6.11
C PHE A 376 -2.40 14.86 -7.19
N THR A 377 -3.54 14.26 -6.85
CA THR A 377 -4.56 13.91 -7.86
C THR A 377 -5.05 15.15 -8.62
N ILE A 378 -5.36 16.23 -7.88
CA ILE A 378 -5.80 17.49 -8.50
C ILE A 378 -4.69 18.09 -9.36
N ALA A 379 -3.45 18.10 -8.88
CA ALA A 379 -2.30 18.60 -9.62
C ALA A 379 -2.08 17.83 -10.93
N ILE A 380 -2.12 16.49 -10.89
CA ILE A 380 -2.04 15.63 -12.08
C ILE A 380 -3.12 16.04 -13.09
N LYS A 381 -4.37 16.18 -12.64
CA LYS A 381 -5.49 16.56 -13.50
C LYS A 381 -5.30 17.92 -14.15
N LEU A 382 -4.86 18.92 -13.40
CA LEU A 382 -4.61 20.27 -13.90
C LEU A 382 -3.45 20.27 -14.92
N ILE A 383 -2.33 19.62 -14.59
CA ILE A 383 -1.14 19.54 -15.45
C ILE A 383 -1.48 18.79 -16.75
N TYR A 384 -2.18 17.65 -16.65
CA TYR A 384 -2.56 16.84 -17.81
C TYR A 384 -3.47 17.63 -18.77
N ASN A 385 -4.50 18.28 -18.24
CA ASN A 385 -5.46 19.05 -19.06
C ASN A 385 -4.82 20.32 -19.65
N PHE A 386 -4.01 21.04 -18.89
CA PHE A 386 -3.38 22.27 -19.37
C PHE A 386 -2.47 22.03 -20.58
N TRP A 387 -1.73 20.91 -20.60
CA TRP A 387 -0.84 20.59 -21.72
C TRP A 387 -1.56 19.90 -22.89
N LYS A 388 -2.71 19.26 -22.66
CA LYS A 388 -3.55 18.73 -23.75
C LYS A 388 -4.21 19.82 -24.60
N ILE A 389 -4.36 21.04 -24.06
CA ILE A 389 -4.90 22.20 -24.79
C ILE A 389 -3.83 22.88 -25.67
N LYS A 390 -2.54 22.66 -25.38
CA LYS A 390 -1.41 23.32 -26.06
C LYS A 390 -0.74 22.49 -27.16
N GLY A 391 -0.98 21.19 -27.22
CA GLY A 391 -0.48 20.29 -28.26
C GLY A 391 -1.65 19.71 -29.04
#